data_AF-A0A429DSL1-F1
#
_entry.id   AF-A0A429DSL1-F1
#
_cell.length_a   1.000
_cell.length_b   1.000
_cell.length_c   1.000
_cell.angle_alpha   90.00
_cell.angle_beta   90.00
_cell.angle_gamma   90.00
#
_symmetry.space_group_name_H-M   'P 1'
#
loop_
_entity.id
_entity.type
_entity.pdbx_description
1 polymer ?
#
loop_
_entity_poly.entity_id
_entity_poly.type
_entity_poly.pdbx_seq_one_letter_code
_entity_poly.pdbx_strand_id
1 'polypeptide(L)'
;MAVITRARTSTEANYRTLTPEEKDRFDQLMERADHAGPHDYQPLMDALAVLTGVTGEIRKCACSCTCPAIFDADNADVHVIEYGEGYNLGRHQCPWCADQHRETA
;
A
#
# COMPACT_ATOMS: atom_id res chain seq x y z
N MET A 1 4.40 -37.18 2.14
CA MET A 1 3.44 -36.14 1.74
C MET A 1 4.17 -34.81 1.75
N ALA A 2 4.31 -34.15 0.60
CA ALA A 2 4.90 -32.82 0.53
C ALA A 2 3.81 -31.81 0.92
N VAL A 3 3.95 -31.19 2.09
CA VAL A 3 3.14 -30.03 2.46
C VAL A 3 3.67 -28.88 1.61
N ILE A 4 2.96 -28.57 0.52
CA ILE A 4 3.17 -27.32 -0.21
C ILE A 4 2.59 -26.23 0.70
N THR A 5 3.43 -25.66 1.56
CA THR A 5 3.09 -24.45 2.30
C THR A 5 2.93 -23.35 1.27
N ARG A 6 1.70 -23.10 0.83
CA ARG A 6 1.37 -21.90 0.04
C ARG A 6 1.82 -20.72 0.90
N ALA A 7 2.79 -19.93 0.41
CA ALA A 7 3.19 -18.71 1.08
C ALA A 7 1.89 -17.91 1.33
N ARG A 8 1.59 -17.62 2.59
CA ARG A 8 0.40 -16.83 2.93
C ARG A 8 0.59 -15.51 2.20
N THR A 9 -0.36 -15.17 1.33
CA THR A 9 -0.44 -13.82 0.79
C THR A 9 -0.47 -12.87 1.97
N SER A 10 0.57 -12.05 2.10
CA SER A 10 0.68 -11.12 3.22
C SER A 10 -0.28 -9.98 2.97
N THR A 11 -1.17 -9.69 3.91
CA THR A 11 -2.08 -8.53 3.82
C THR A 11 -1.37 -7.22 4.13
N GLU A 12 -0.18 -7.29 4.74
CA GLU A 12 0.63 -6.14 5.10
C GLU A 12 2.12 -6.45 4.92
N ALA A 13 2.88 -5.41 4.62
CA ALA A 13 4.34 -5.40 4.61
C ALA A 13 4.86 -4.16 5.37
N ASN A 14 6.14 -4.17 5.71
CA ASN A 14 6.78 -3.08 6.44
C ASN A 14 7.76 -2.36 5.52
N TYR A 15 7.44 -1.12 5.13
CA TYR A 15 8.30 -0.30 4.28
C TYR A 15 9.73 -0.15 4.84
N ARG A 16 9.94 -0.20 6.17
CA ARG A 16 11.29 -0.08 6.76
C ARG A 16 12.17 -1.30 6.49
N THR A 17 11.58 -2.46 6.22
CA THR A 17 12.35 -3.70 5.95
C THR A 17 12.84 -3.80 4.52
N LEU A 18 12.33 -2.96 3.61
CA LEU A 18 12.82 -2.84 2.24
C LEU A 18 14.24 -2.28 2.20
N THR A 19 15.05 -2.74 1.25
CA THR A 19 16.36 -2.13 0.96
C THR A 19 16.19 -0.69 0.46
N PRO A 20 17.23 0.15 0.50
CA PRO A 20 17.15 1.49 -0.07
C PRO A 20 16.68 1.50 -1.53
N GLU A 21 17.16 0.57 -2.37
CA GLU A 21 16.77 0.47 -3.77
C GLU A 21 15.30 0.03 -3.93
N GLU A 22 14.82 -0.86 -3.07
CA GLU A 22 13.41 -1.28 -3.04
C GLU A 22 12.49 -0.14 -2.58
N LYS A 23 12.93 0.68 -1.63
CA LYS A 23 12.20 1.88 -1.18
C LYS A 23 12.07 2.89 -2.29
N ASP A 24 13.17 3.21 -2.98
CA ASP A 24 13.17 4.13 -4.11
C ASP A 24 12.24 3.63 -5.22
N ARG A 25 12.30 2.33 -5.52
CA ARG A 25 11.41 1.71 -6.51
C ARG A 25 9.95 1.74 -6.08
N PHE A 26 9.66 1.47 -4.81
CA PHE A 26 8.30 1.56 -4.27
C PHE A 26 7.76 2.98 -4.43
N ASP A 27 8.51 3.99 -4.01
CA ASP A 27 8.06 5.38 -4.06
C ASP A 27 7.85 5.85 -5.51
N GLN A 28 8.72 5.46 -6.45
CA GLN A 28 8.53 5.74 -7.88
C GLN A 28 7.29 5.06 -8.47
N LEU A 29 7.00 3.82 -8.06
CA LEU A 29 5.81 3.10 -8.53
C LEU A 29 4.54 3.74 -7.99
N MET A 30 4.54 4.16 -6.72
CA MET A 30 3.42 4.89 -6.11
C MET A 30 3.18 6.22 -6.82
N GLU A 31 4.23 7.03 -7.04
CA GLU A 31 4.11 8.31 -7.76
C GLU A 31 3.56 8.12 -9.18
N ARG A 32 4.06 7.10 -9.90
CA ARG A 32 3.53 6.77 -11.24
C ARG A 32 2.09 6.30 -11.19
N ALA A 33 1.71 5.50 -10.20
CA ALA A 33 0.34 5.01 -10.05
C ALA A 33 -0.62 6.17 -9.76
N ASP A 34 -0.17 7.17 -9.00
CA ASP A 34 -0.94 8.37 -8.68
C ASP A 34 -1.35 9.20 -9.89
N HIS A 35 -0.50 9.22 -10.91
CA HIS A 35 -0.73 9.94 -12.17
C HIS A 35 -1.08 9.04 -13.35
N ALA A 36 -1.22 7.73 -13.15
CA ALA A 36 -1.44 6.78 -14.22
C ALA A 36 -2.83 6.93 -14.88
N GLY A 37 -2.91 6.64 -16.18
CA GLY A 37 -4.20 6.42 -16.84
C GLY A 37 -4.82 5.07 -16.43
N PRO A 38 -6.11 4.83 -16.73
CA PRO A 38 -6.81 3.59 -16.35
C PRO A 38 -6.14 2.30 -16.84
N HIS A 39 -5.43 2.35 -17.98
CA HIS A 39 -4.76 1.19 -18.56
C HIS A 39 -3.38 0.91 -17.94
N ASP A 40 -2.75 1.92 -17.32
CA ASP A 40 -1.39 1.82 -16.78
C ASP A 40 -1.40 1.57 -15.27
N TYR A 41 -2.52 1.83 -14.60
CA TYR A 41 -2.67 1.71 -13.16
C TYR A 41 -2.49 0.28 -12.64
N GLN A 42 -3.26 -0.68 -13.19
CA GLN A 42 -3.22 -2.07 -12.71
C GLN A 42 -1.83 -2.71 -12.83
N PRO A 43 -1.09 -2.57 -13.95
CA PRO A 43 0.29 -3.06 -14.03
C PRO A 43 1.23 -2.47 -12.96
N LEU A 44 1.00 -1.24 -12.50
CA LEU A 44 1.80 -0.62 -11.43
C LEU A 44 1.47 -1.24 -10.07
N MET A 45 0.19 -1.53 -9.80
CA MET A 45 -0.21 -2.26 -8.60
C MET A 45 0.33 -3.70 -8.59
N ASP A 46 0.33 -4.38 -9.72
CA ASP A 46 0.94 -5.71 -9.84
C ASP A 46 2.46 -5.66 -9.57
N ALA A 47 3.15 -4.61 -10.04
CA ALA A 47 4.57 -4.41 -9.78
C ALA A 47 4.86 -4.13 -8.29
N LEU A 48 4.01 -3.32 -7.63
CA LEU A 48 4.06 -3.09 -6.19
C LEU A 48 3.81 -4.40 -5.42
N ALA A 49 2.92 -5.25 -5.93
CA ALA A 49 2.61 -6.53 -5.30
C ALA A 49 3.80 -7.49 -5.32
N VAL A 50 4.48 -7.56 -6.46
CA VAL A 50 5.72 -8.34 -6.59
C VAL A 50 6.82 -7.80 -5.67
N LEU A 51 6.94 -6.48 -5.54
CA LEU A 51 7.97 -5.84 -4.71
C LEU A 51 7.74 -6.06 -3.22
N THR A 52 6.49 -6.00 -2.76
CA THR A 52 6.15 -5.97 -1.33
C THR A 52 5.62 -7.30 -0.80
N GLY A 53 5.15 -8.18 -1.68
CA GLY A 53 4.42 -9.40 -1.33
C GLY A 53 2.99 -9.17 -0.85
N VAL A 54 2.52 -7.91 -0.88
CA VAL A 54 1.13 -7.52 -0.58
C VAL A 54 0.31 -7.59 -1.87
N THR A 55 -0.95 -7.99 -1.80
CA THR A 55 -1.84 -8.01 -2.98
C THR A 55 -3.00 -7.04 -2.78
N GLY A 56 -3.55 -6.53 -3.88
CA GLY A 56 -4.71 -5.65 -3.86
C GLY A 56 -4.35 -4.22 -4.24
N GLU A 57 -5.07 -3.28 -3.64
CA GLU A 57 -4.91 -1.84 -3.85
C GLU A 57 -3.83 -1.31 -2.92
N ILE A 58 -2.57 -1.39 -3.34
CA ILE A 58 -1.42 -1.25 -2.43
C ILE A 58 -1.20 0.20 -2.05
N ARG A 59 -1.23 0.48 -0.74
CA ARG A 59 -0.95 1.80 -0.17
C ARG A 59 0.07 1.73 0.95
N LYS A 60 0.75 2.86 1.17
CA LYS A 60 1.54 3.13 2.37
C LYS A 60 0.73 4.00 3.32
N CYS A 61 0.79 3.74 4.62
CA CYS A 61 0.05 4.49 5.62
C CYS A 61 0.45 5.98 5.61
N ALA A 62 -0.55 6.85 5.48
CA ALA A 62 -0.37 8.30 5.34
C ALA A 62 -0.63 9.09 6.64
N CYS A 63 -0.61 8.41 7.80
CA CYS A 63 -0.70 9.06 9.12
C CYS A 63 0.50 10.01 9.37
N SER A 64 0.30 11.01 10.23
CA SER A 64 1.37 11.83 10.82
C SER A 64 2.36 11.04 11.68
N CYS A 65 2.00 9.82 12.08
CA CYS A 65 2.75 8.95 12.98
C CYS A 65 3.98 8.25 12.38
N THR A 66 4.29 8.47 11.10
CA THR A 66 5.40 7.82 10.36
C THR A 66 5.30 6.29 10.28
N CYS A 67 4.08 5.74 10.37
CA CYS A 67 3.82 4.30 10.27
C CYS A 67 4.36 3.75 8.95
N PRO A 68 5.19 2.69 8.98
CA PRO A 68 5.77 2.12 7.78
C PRO A 68 4.87 1.07 7.10
N ALA A 69 3.62 0.91 7.55
CA ALA A 69 2.74 -0.12 7.02
C ALA A 69 2.47 0.11 5.53
N ILE A 70 2.68 -0.94 4.75
CA ILE A 70 2.20 -1.12 3.38
C ILE A 70 1.04 -2.13 3.47
N PHE A 71 -0.11 -1.82 2.91
CA PHE A 71 -1.33 -2.62 3.09
C PHE A 71 -2.24 -2.53 1.86
N ASP A 72 -3.23 -3.40 1.81
CA ASP A 72 -4.33 -3.35 0.84
C ASP A 72 -5.39 -2.34 1.29
N ALA A 73 -5.54 -1.24 0.55
CA ALA A 73 -6.50 -0.19 0.87
C ALA A 73 -7.96 -0.54 0.57
N ASP A 74 -8.22 -1.64 -0.14
CA ASP A 74 -9.57 -2.19 -0.28
C ASP A 74 -10.01 -3.00 0.97
N ASN A 75 -9.14 -3.14 1.97
CA ASN A 75 -9.49 -3.76 3.24
C ASN A 75 -10.54 -2.90 3.99
N ALA A 76 -11.63 -3.54 4.43
CA ALA A 76 -12.76 -2.89 5.10
C ALA A 76 -12.40 -2.14 6.40
N ASP A 77 -11.29 -2.49 7.04
CA ASP A 77 -10.82 -1.86 8.28
C ASP A 77 -9.90 -0.65 8.04
N VAL A 78 -9.61 -0.33 6.78
CA VAL A 78 -8.82 0.86 6.40
C VAL A 78 -9.66 2.12 6.56
N HIS A 79 -9.00 3.20 7.01
CA HIS A 79 -9.64 4.52 7.09
C HIS A 79 -9.13 5.44 5.99
N VAL A 80 -10.05 6.04 5.24
CA VAL A 80 -9.73 7.07 4.23
C VAL A 80 -9.62 8.41 4.95
N ILE A 81 -8.44 9.03 4.90
CA ILE A 81 -8.23 10.41 5.37
C ILE A 81 -8.78 11.39 4.34
N GLU A 82 -8.43 11.17 3.07
CA GLU A 82 -8.70 12.07 1.96
C GLU A 82 -8.83 11.26 0.67
N TYR A 83 -9.89 11.51 -0.10
CA TYR A 83 -10.04 10.92 -1.44
C TYR A 83 -9.14 11.67 -2.43
N GLY A 84 -8.55 10.98 -3.40
CA GLY A 84 -7.70 11.60 -4.41
C GLY A 84 -8.51 12.51 -5.34
N GLU A 85 -8.69 13.78 -4.99
CA GLU A 85 -9.33 14.75 -5.87
C GLU A 85 -8.35 15.17 -6.99
N GLY A 86 -8.37 14.44 -8.11
CA GLY A 86 -7.50 14.67 -9.27
C GLY A 86 -6.26 13.77 -9.34
N TYR A 87 -6.12 12.85 -8.38
CA TYR A 87 -5.07 11.84 -8.33
C TYR A 87 -5.67 10.46 -8.05
N ASN A 88 -5.02 9.39 -8.48
CA ASN A 88 -5.53 8.04 -8.24
C ASN A 88 -5.34 7.60 -6.78
N LEU A 89 -4.33 8.14 -6.09
CA LEU A 89 -3.95 7.71 -4.75
C LEU A 89 -4.36 8.70 -3.64
N GLY A 90 -5.59 8.56 -3.14
CA GLY A 90 -6.01 9.22 -1.88
C GLY A 90 -5.18 8.83 -0.64
N ARG A 91 -5.27 9.61 0.45
CA ARG A 91 -4.55 9.32 1.69
C ARG A 91 -5.33 8.34 2.56
N HIS A 92 -4.70 7.22 2.91
CA HIS A 92 -5.32 6.14 3.69
C HIS A 92 -4.48 5.82 4.95
N GLN A 93 -5.14 5.45 6.04
CA GLN A 93 -4.50 4.88 7.24
C GLN A 93 -4.68 3.37 7.26
N CYS A 94 -3.63 2.64 7.61
CA CYS A 94 -3.74 1.20 7.86
C CYS A 94 -4.69 0.92 9.04
N PRO A 95 -5.25 -0.29 9.15
CA PRO A 95 -6.22 -0.63 10.19
C PRO A 95 -5.73 -0.31 11.61
N TRP A 96 -4.47 -0.62 11.92
CA TRP A 96 -3.90 -0.33 13.24
C TRP A 96 -3.86 1.16 13.56
N CYS A 97 -3.45 2.02 12.62
CA CYS A 97 -3.44 3.47 12.82
C CYS A 97 -4.86 4.04 12.90
N ALA A 98 -5.79 3.51 12.11
CA ALA A 98 -7.19 3.90 12.12
C ALA A 98 -7.88 3.62 13.47
N ASP A 99 -7.44 2.58 14.18
CA ASP A 99 -7.90 2.24 15.53
C ASP A 99 -7.24 3.07 16.63
N GLN A 100 -5.93 3.34 16.50
CA GLN A 100 -5.16 4.00 17.55
C GLN A 100 -5.26 5.53 17.56
N HIS A 101 -5.21 6.14 16.37
CA HIS A 101 -5.14 7.60 16.22
C HIS A 101 -5.70 8.03 14.87
N ARG A 102 -6.99 7.73 14.66
CA ARG A 102 -7.70 8.09 13.43
C ARG A 102 -7.52 9.56 13.08
N GLU A 103 -7.03 9.84 11.88
CA GLU A 103 -6.83 11.21 11.38
C GLU A 103 -7.97 11.62 10.44
N THR A 104 -8.22 12.92 10.38
CA THR A 104 -9.14 13.55 9.43
C THR A 104 -8.37 14.61 8.65
N ALA A 105 -8.75 14.84 7.38
CA ALA A 105 -8.18 15.89 6.54
C ALA A 105 -8.42 17.31 7.11
#